data_AF-A0A936FE52-F1
#
_entry.id   AF-A0A936FE52-F1
#
_cell.length_a   1.000
_cell.length_b   1.000
_cell.length_c   1.000
_cell.angle_alpha   90.00
_cell.angle_beta   90.00
_cell.angle_gamma   90.00
#
_symmetry.space_group_name_H-M   'P 1'
#
loop_
_entity.id
_entity.type
_entity.pdbx_description
1 polymer ?
#
loop_
_entity_poly.entity_id
_entity_poly.type
_entity_poly.pdbx_seq_one_letter_code
_entity_poly.pdbx_strand_id
1 'polypeptide(L)' 'MSSNKDPHDLNDPNEPIPWMQQLLDNPFLLLFLGVLIPMLVYNVWGVVEILTLPVGK' A
#
# COMPACT_ATOMS: atom_id res chain seq x y z
N MET A 1 18.84 40.87 5.95
CA MET A 1 18.70 39.79 4.95
C MET A 1 17.25 39.34 4.99
N SER A 2 16.42 39.81 4.06
CA SER A 2 14.99 39.42 4.03
C SER A 2 14.92 38.01 3.42
N SER A 3 14.50 37.02 4.21
CA SER A 3 14.26 35.66 3.72
C SER A 3 13.03 35.69 2.82
N ASN A 4 13.28 35.82 1.52
CA ASN A 4 12.27 35.61 0.49
C ASN A 4 11.95 34.11 0.49
N LYS A 5 10.82 33.73 1.10
CA LYS A 5 10.33 32.34 1.04
C LYS A 5 9.72 32.15 -0.33
N ASP A 6 10.46 31.52 -1.23
CA ASP A 6 9.94 31.15 -2.53
C ASP A 6 8.78 30.15 -2.32
N PRO A 7 7.58 30.42 -2.85
CA PRO A 7 6.41 29.55 -2.66
C PRO A 7 6.52 28.18 -3.38
N HIS A 8 7.66 27.91 -4.02
CA HIS A 8 7.97 26.67 -4.75
C HIS A 8 9.17 25.92 -4.15
N ASP A 9 9.55 26.21 -2.91
CA ASP A 9 10.58 25.43 -2.22
C ASP A 9 10.01 24.05 -1.81
N LEU A 10 10.27 23.05 -2.64
CA LEU A 10 9.87 21.64 -2.42
C LEU A 10 10.70 20.96 -1.30
N ASN A 11 11.60 21.68 -0.64
CA ASN A 11 12.46 21.14 0.41
C ASN A 11 12.22 21.82 1.77
N ASP A 12 11.01 22.34 2.03
CA ASP A 12 10.69 22.90 3.36
C ASP A 12 10.68 21.77 4.40
N PRO A 13 11.65 21.71 5.34
CA PRO A 13 11.72 20.63 6.34
C PRO A 13 10.56 20.66 7.35
N ASN A 14 9.69 21.67 7.31
CA ASN A 14 8.50 21.77 8.15
C ASN A 14 7.23 21.22 7.47
N GLU A 15 7.33 20.75 6.23
CA GLU A 15 6.19 20.15 5.56
C GLU A 15 5.81 18.79 6.18
N PRO A 16 4.51 18.50 6.34
CA PRO A 16 4.07 17.21 6.86
C PRO A 16 4.40 16.08 5.88
N ILE A 17 5.03 15.01 6.38
CA ILE A 17 5.40 13.84 5.57
C ILE A 17 4.14 13.21 4.95
N PRO A 18 4.10 13.01 3.61
CA PRO A 18 2.96 12.38 2.95
C PRO A 18 2.61 10.99 3.50
N TRP A 19 1.31 10.69 3.62
CA TRP A 19 0.83 9.42 4.19
C TRP A 19 1.31 8.18 3.41
N MET A 20 1.38 8.29 2.08
CA MET A 20 1.83 7.20 1.23
C MET A 20 3.32 6.89 1.46
N GLN A 21 4.12 7.93 1.74
CA GLN A 21 5.53 7.77 2.06
C GLN A 21 5.70 7.04 3.39
N GLN A 22 4.95 7.43 4.44
CA GLN A 22 4.98 6.73 5.73
C GLN A 22 4.57 5.25 5.62
N LEU A 23 3.63 4.92 4.71
CA LEU A 23 3.20 3.55 4.44
C LEU A 23 4.30 2.73 3.75
N LEU A 24 5.00 3.32 2.77
CA LEU A 24 6.08 2.67 2.00
C LEU A 24 7.43 2.66 2.76
N ASP A 25 7.63 3.54 3.74
CA ASP A 25 8.88 3.61 4.51
C ASP A 25 8.95 2.57 5.63
N ASN A 26 7.83 1.92 5.97
CA ASN A 26 7.79 0.87 6.98
C ASN A 26 7.90 -0.54 6.34
N PRO A 27 9.07 -1.21 6.44
CA PRO A 27 9.29 -2.50 5.79
C PRO A 27 8.38 -3.61 6.32
N PHE A 28 7.92 -3.54 7.58
CA PHE A 28 7.00 -4.53 8.13
C PHE A 28 5.57 -4.34 7.60
N LEU A 29 5.12 -3.10 7.38
CA LEU A 29 3.82 -2.83 6.75
C LEU A 29 3.84 -3.31 5.30
N LEU A 30 4.91 -3.03 4.56
CA LEU A 30 5.12 -3.54 3.21
C LEU A 30 5.14 -5.07 3.18
N LEU A 31 5.85 -5.73 4.10
CA LEU A 31 5.90 -7.18 4.19
C LEU A 31 4.52 -7.76 4.56
N PHE A 32 3.83 -7.14 5.51
CA PHE A 32 2.50 -7.58 5.93
C PHE A 32 1.51 -7.49 4.76
N LEU A 33 1.42 -6.35 4.08
CA LEU A 33 0.60 -6.20 2.87
C LEU A 33 1.05 -7.17 1.77
N GLY A 34 2.36 -7.35 1.59
CA GLY A 34 2.94 -8.25 0.60
C GLY A 34 2.59 -9.72 0.80
N VAL A 35 2.37 -10.17 2.04
CA VAL A 35 1.90 -11.53 2.34
C VAL A 35 0.38 -11.59 2.42
N LEU A 36 -0.26 -10.58 3.03
CA LEU A 36 -1.70 -10.55 3.27
C LEU A 36 -2.49 -10.47 1.97
N ILE A 37 -2.07 -9.62 1.02
CA ILE A 37 -2.77 -9.45 -0.26
C ILE A 37 -2.84 -10.77 -1.05
N PRO A 38 -1.72 -11.43 -1.39
CA PRO A 38 -1.80 -12.70 -2.12
C PRO A 38 -2.49 -13.78 -1.29
N MET A 39 -2.30 -13.82 0.04
CA MET A 39 -3.03 -14.75 0.89
C MET A 39 -4.55 -14.61 0.71
N LEU A 40 -5.10 -13.39 0.79
CA LEU A 40 -6.53 -13.17 0.62
C LEU A 40 -7.00 -13.43 -0.82
N VAL A 41 -6.25 -12.95 -1.82
CA VAL A 41 -6.59 -13.15 -3.24
C VAL A 41 -6.66 -14.64 -3.57
N TYR A 42 -5.64 -15.43 -3.21
CA TYR A 42 -5.63 -16.86 -3.50
C TYR A 42 -6.65 -17.65 -2.68
N ASN A 43 -6.96 -17.24 -1.45
CA ASN A 43 -8.03 -17.87 -0.69
C ASN A 43 -9.39 -17.65 -1.36
N VAL A 44 -9.72 -16.39 -1.71
CA VAL A 44 -10.99 -16.08 -2.37
C VAL A 44 -11.08 -16.74 -3.74
N TRP A 45 -10.01 -16.65 -4.54
CA TRP A 45 -9.93 -17.31 -5.84
C TRP A 45 -10.14 -18.82 -5.71
N GLY A 46 -9.42 -19.49 -4.80
CA GLY A 46 -9.56 -20.93 -4.58
C GLY A 46 -10.95 -21.34 -4.11
N VAL A 47 -11.60 -20.53 -3.26
CA VAL A 47 -13.00 -20.75 -2.86
C VAL A 47 -13.93 -20.62 -4.05
N VAL A 48 -13.77 -19.60 -4.90
CA VAL A 48 -14.57 -19.42 -6.12
C VAL A 48 -14.38 -20.60 -7.07
N GLU A 49 -13.14 -21.08 -7.26
CA GLU A 49 -12.88 -22.29 -8.06
C GLU A 49 -13.63 -23.50 -7.49
N ILE A 50 -13.52 -23.78 -6.20
CA ILE A 50 -14.20 -24.93 -5.57
C ILE A 50 -15.72 -24.84 -5.75
N LEU A 51 -16.31 -23.66 -5.57
CA LEU A 51 -17.77 -23.47 -5.68
C LEU A 51 -18.28 -23.55 -7.11
N THR A 52 -17.44 -23.26 -8.10
CA THR A 52 -17.79 -23.29 -9.53
C THR A 52 -17.47 -24.63 -10.18
N LEU A 53 -16.72 -25.50 -9.52
CA LEU A 53 -16.49 -26.86 -9.99
C LEU A 53 -17.83 -27.61 -10.05
N PRO A 54 -18.18 -28.22 -11.21
CA PRO A 54 -19.37 -29.03 -11.30
C PRO A 54 -19.21 -30.26 -10.41
N VAL A 55 -20.10 -30.39 -9.43
CA VAL A 55 -20.11 -31.52 -8.50
C VAL A 55 -20.76 -32.71 -9.20
N GLY A 56 -20.02 -33.34 -10.12
CA GLY A 56 -20.39 -34.59 -10.79
C GLY A 56 -21.35 -34.45 -11.98
N LYS A 57 -21.27 -35.47 -12.85
CA LYS A 57 -22.41 -36.01 -13.60
C LYS A 57 -22.97 -37.16 -12.79
#